data_AF-A0A0V0RA03-F1
#
_entry.id   AF-A0A0V0RA03-F1
#
_cell.length_a   1.000
_cell.length_b   1.000
_cell.length_c   1.000
_cell.angle_alpha   90.00
_cell.angle_beta   90.00
_cell.angle_gamma   90.00
#
_symmetry.space_group_name_H-M   'P 1'
#
loop_
_entity.id
_entity.type
_entity.pdbx_description
1 polymer ?
#
loop_
_entity_poly.entity_id
_entity_poly.type
_entity_poly.pdbx_seq_one_letter_code
_entity_poly.pdbx_strand_id
1 'polypeptide(L)'
;MLEAITLCHIIATLYFFCGKLQQLYGEKDNNNWIAIHNLTESPPLTQYIQSFYWAIATIMLIGTQGETDIETVFAVLSLLVTVGYFAKILGQVSMVMDQMEQQKKAYKQEKEVLNSFFNIHKDLSPELQSQLHGYLKYSYQGHQKKQISVQFDNLTRTYPEDLQEMIQKERYKEQIQKFKVIKNLFSQKVMQKLVMVIKEEYYMPNQIIFQRNVNEESKLYLLVEGKRNWGN
;
A
#
# COMPACT_ATOMS: atom_id res chain seq x y z
N MET A 1 13.40 11.48 1.04
CA MET A 1 14.31 11.64 -0.12
C MET A 1 14.84 13.07 -0.25
N LEU A 2 13.99 14.12 -0.30
CA LEU A 2 14.45 15.52 -0.39
C LEU A 2 15.37 15.94 0.79
N GLU A 3 15.05 15.49 2.01
CA GLU A 3 15.87 15.73 3.20
C GLU A 3 17.29 15.14 3.09
N ALA A 4 17.43 13.97 2.46
CA ALA A 4 18.74 13.34 2.27
C ALA A 4 19.57 14.10 1.22
N ILE A 5 18.93 14.55 0.14
CA ILE A 5 19.58 15.35 -0.90
C ILE A 5 20.05 16.69 -0.34
N THR A 6 19.21 17.35 0.46
CA THR A 6 19.55 18.63 1.11
C THR A 6 20.66 18.46 2.14
N LEU A 7 20.64 17.39 2.94
CA LEU A 7 21.76 17.05 3.83
C LEU A 7 23.06 16.81 3.07
N CYS A 8 23.04 16.02 1.99
CA CYS A 8 24.21 15.80 1.15
C CYS A 8 24.72 17.11 0.53
N HIS A 9 23.83 18.01 0.12
CA HIS A 9 24.21 19.32 -0.39
C HIS A 9 24.92 20.17 0.66
N ILE A 10 24.40 20.19 1.90
CA ILE A 10 25.02 20.92 3.02
C ILE A 10 26.39 20.33 3.34
N ILE A 11 26.50 19.01 3.48
CA ILE A 11 27.79 18.35 3.76
C ILE A 11 28.79 18.57 2.63
N ALA A 12 28.36 18.49 1.37
CA ALA A 12 29.22 18.72 0.20
C ALA A 12 29.77 20.15 0.16
N THR A 13 28.92 21.14 0.39
CA THR A 13 29.33 22.55 0.38
C THR A 13 30.24 22.88 1.56
N LEU A 14 29.97 22.32 2.74
CA LEU A 14 30.86 22.44 3.91
C LEU A 14 32.20 21.74 3.69
N TYR A 15 32.22 20.57 3.05
CA TYR A 15 33.46 19.84 2.75
C TYR A 15 34.35 20.60 1.76
N PHE A 16 33.74 21.17 0.72
CA PHE A 16 34.43 22.04 -0.23
C PHE A 16 34.93 23.32 0.44
N PHE A 17 34.12 23.93 1.30
CA PHE A 17 34.50 25.11 2.06
C PHE A 17 35.67 24.83 3.02
N CYS A 18 35.66 23.68 3.70
CA CYS A 18 36.76 23.22 4.55
C CYS A 18 38.08 23.13 3.76
N GLY A 19 38.04 22.47 2.60
CA GLY A 19 39.19 22.39 1.70
C GLY A 19 39.68 23.78 1.27
N LYS A 20 38.78 24.69 0.90
CA LYS A 20 39.15 26.07 0.53
C LYS A 20 39.76 26.86 1.69
N LEU A 21 39.26 26.71 2.91
CA LEU A 21 39.85 27.33 4.10
C LEU A 21 41.29 26.84 4.34
N GLN A 22 41.55 25.54 4.15
CA GLN A 22 42.89 25.00 4.26
C GLN A 22 43.83 25.51 3.17
N GLN A 23 43.35 25.70 1.94
CA GLN A 23 44.17 26.33 0.87
C GLN A 23 44.52 27.80 1.19
N LEU A 24 43.66 28.53 1.92
CA LEU A 24 43.86 29.93 2.25
C LEU A 24 44.70 30.17 3.51
N TYR A 25 44.51 29.35 4.54
CA TYR A 25 45.08 29.58 5.87
C TYR A 25 45.97 28.41 6.38
N GLY A 26 45.99 27.29 5.67
CA GLY A 26 46.78 26.12 6.05
C GLY A 26 48.27 26.24 5.68
N GLU A 27 49.03 25.23 6.09
CA GLU A 27 50.44 25.13 5.73
C GLU A 27 50.60 24.92 4.21
N LYS A 28 51.61 25.57 3.61
CA LYS A 28 51.82 25.57 2.15
C LYS A 28 52.08 24.18 1.54
N ASP A 29 52.54 23.23 2.35
CA ASP A 29 52.83 21.86 1.92
C ASP A 29 51.70 20.87 2.22
N ASN A 30 50.58 21.34 2.78
CA ASN A 30 49.45 20.49 3.13
C ASN A 30 48.50 20.33 1.94
N ASN A 31 48.77 19.29 1.13
CA ASN A 31 47.93 18.94 -0.01
C ASN A 31 46.57 18.43 0.47
N ASN A 32 45.57 19.31 0.46
CA ASN A 32 44.20 18.99 0.79
C ASN A 32 43.50 18.19 -0.33
N TRP A 33 42.29 17.68 -0.07
CA TRP A 33 41.56 16.84 -1.03
C TRP A 33 41.38 17.50 -2.42
N ILE A 34 41.16 18.83 -2.46
CA ILE A 34 41.00 19.59 -3.71
C ILE A 34 42.27 19.54 -4.55
N ALA A 35 43.44 19.71 -3.92
CA ALA A 35 44.73 19.66 -4.60
C ALA A 35 45.08 18.23 -5.05
N ILE A 36 44.90 17.23 -4.17
CA ILE A 36 45.20 15.82 -4.46
C ILE A 36 44.36 15.30 -5.63
N HIS A 37 43.09 15.70 -5.72
CA HIS A 37 42.22 15.32 -6.83
C HIS A 37 42.38 16.22 -8.07
N ASN A 38 43.37 17.13 -8.10
CA ASN A 38 43.62 18.07 -9.21
C ASN A 38 42.40 18.95 -9.57
N LEU A 39 41.63 19.35 -8.57
CA LEU A 39 40.37 20.09 -8.75
C LEU A 39 40.54 21.61 -8.65
N THR A 40 41.73 22.11 -8.29
CA THR A 40 41.99 23.55 -8.08
C THR A 40 41.60 24.40 -9.29
N GLU A 41 42.00 23.98 -10.50
CA GLU A 41 41.71 24.67 -11.77
C GLU A 41 40.46 24.13 -12.49
N SER A 42 39.73 23.19 -11.87
CA SER A 42 38.53 22.60 -12.47
C SER A 42 37.35 23.56 -12.43
N PRO A 43 36.38 23.45 -13.36
CA PRO A 43 35.15 24.24 -13.32
C PRO A 43 34.38 24.06 -12.00
N PRO A 44 33.65 25.08 -11.52
CA PRO A 44 32.89 25.00 -10.26
C PRO A 44 31.88 23.84 -10.22
N LEU A 45 31.27 23.51 -11.36
CA LEU A 45 30.36 22.38 -11.46
C LEU A 45 31.07 21.05 -11.17
N THR A 46 32.28 20.86 -11.71
CA THR A 46 33.07 19.65 -11.48
C THR A 46 33.47 19.53 -10.02
N GLN A 47 33.90 20.63 -9.39
CA GLN A 47 34.21 20.69 -7.96
C GLN A 47 32.99 20.33 -7.10
N TYR A 48 31.82 20.87 -7.45
CA TYR A 48 30.57 20.54 -6.77
C TYR A 48 30.18 19.07 -6.91
N ILE A 49 30.26 18.51 -8.13
CA ILE A 49 29.94 17.09 -8.37
C ILE A 49 30.83 16.18 -7.52
N GLN A 50 32.13 16.46 -7.44
CA GLN A 50 33.06 15.67 -6.62
C GLN A 50 32.74 15.79 -5.12
N SER A 51 32.45 17.01 -4.66
CA SER A 51 32.04 17.26 -3.26
C SER A 51 30.73 16.54 -2.91
N PHE A 52 29.77 16.57 -3.83
CA PHE A 52 28.45 15.95 -3.67
C PHE A 52 28.54 14.42 -3.73
N TYR A 53 29.41 13.89 -4.59
CA TYR A 53 29.74 12.46 -4.61
C TYR A 53 30.34 12.01 -3.27
N TRP A 54 31.30 12.75 -2.71
CA TRP A 54 31.87 12.44 -1.41
C TRP A 54 30.82 12.47 -0.29
N ALA A 55 29.92 13.45 -0.30
CA ALA A 55 28.81 13.51 0.66
C ALA A 55 27.84 12.32 0.50
N ILE A 56 27.54 11.89 -0.73
CA ILE A 56 26.75 10.67 -0.98
C ILE A 56 27.48 9.42 -0.48
N ALA A 57 28.79 9.29 -0.74
CA ALA A 57 29.56 8.16 -0.24
C ALA A 57 29.54 8.11 1.30
N THR A 58 29.61 9.27 1.95
CA THR A 58 29.56 9.41 3.41
C THR A 58 28.19 9.05 3.99
N ILE A 59 27.08 9.44 3.36
CA ILE A 59 25.74 9.01 3.80
C ILE A 59 25.48 7.51 3.57
N MET A 60 26.12 6.93 2.56
CA MET A 60 26.05 5.50 2.26
C MET A 60 27.05 4.66 3.08
N LEU A 61 27.73 5.27 4.06
CA LEU A 61 28.73 4.61 4.92
C LEU A 61 29.93 4.02 4.16
N ILE A 62 30.15 4.44 2.92
CA ILE A 62 31.37 4.15 2.14
C ILE A 62 32.48 5.13 2.52
N GLY A 63 32.11 6.35 2.95
CA GLY A 63 32.95 7.53 3.15
C GLY A 63 34.42 7.28 3.54
N THR A 64 35.31 8.06 2.95
CA THR A 64 36.75 7.94 3.14
C THR A 64 37.26 8.85 4.26
N GLN A 65 38.43 8.51 4.79
CA GLN A 65 39.22 9.45 5.61
C GLN A 65 39.54 10.71 4.79
N GLY A 66 39.74 11.85 5.47
CA GLY A 66 40.27 13.05 4.85
C GLY A 66 41.77 12.94 4.60
N GLU A 67 42.28 13.75 3.67
CA GLU A 67 43.71 13.76 3.32
C GLU A 67 44.56 14.48 4.37
N THR A 68 43.89 15.30 5.20
CA THR A 68 44.47 16.03 6.32
C THR A 68 43.75 15.70 7.63
N ASP A 69 44.38 16.00 8.77
CA ASP A 69 43.76 15.80 10.08
C ASP A 69 42.45 16.60 10.24
N ILE A 70 42.41 17.83 9.72
CA ILE A 70 41.21 18.68 9.77
C ILE A 70 40.07 18.06 8.93
N GLU A 71 40.36 17.61 7.71
CA GLU A 71 39.37 16.91 6.87
C GLU A 71 38.94 15.59 7.50
N THR A 72 39.85 14.89 8.16
CA THR A 72 39.56 13.64 8.88
C THR A 72 38.59 13.90 10.03
N VAL A 73 38.81 14.96 10.83
CA VAL A 73 37.87 15.36 11.89
C VAL A 73 36.51 15.73 11.29
N PHE A 74 36.50 16.47 10.18
CA PHE A 74 35.25 16.81 9.48
C PHE A 74 34.53 15.56 8.94
N ALA A 75 35.27 14.57 8.41
CA ALA A 75 34.73 13.31 7.93
C ALA A 75 34.09 12.51 9.08
N VAL A 76 34.74 12.44 10.24
CA VAL A 76 34.18 11.79 11.44
C VAL A 76 32.88 12.45 11.88
N LEU A 77 32.84 13.79 11.96
CA LEU A 77 31.62 14.52 12.32
C LEU A 77 30.50 14.30 11.30
N SER A 78 30.84 14.31 10.01
CA SER A 78 29.88 14.04 8.93
C SER A 78 29.32 12.63 9.03
N LEU A 79 30.16 11.62 9.27
CA LEU A 79 29.74 10.22 9.46
C LEU A 79 28.77 10.06 10.65
N LEU A 80 29.02 10.74 11.78
CA LEU A 80 28.14 10.70 12.95
C LEU A 80 26.76 11.30 12.66
N VAL A 81 26.69 12.36 11.86
CA VAL A 81 25.42 12.96 11.43
C VAL A 81 24.71 12.06 10.41
N THR A 82 25.46 11.51 9.45
CA THR A 82 24.87 10.76 8.35
C THR A 82 24.40 9.36 8.74
N VAL A 83 25.04 8.69 9.70
CA VAL A 83 24.63 7.34 10.14
C VAL A 83 23.19 7.32 10.68
N GLY A 84 22.79 8.36 11.41
CA GLY A 84 21.41 8.50 11.90
C GLY A 84 20.41 8.68 10.75
N TYR A 85 20.78 9.44 9.73
CA TYR A 85 19.97 9.61 8.53
C TYR A 85 19.89 8.34 7.69
N PHE A 86 20.98 7.60 7.57
CA PHE A 86 21.00 6.31 6.88
C PHE A 86 20.04 5.31 7.54
N ALA A 87 20.03 5.22 8.87
CA ALA A 87 19.07 4.40 9.60
C ALA A 87 17.61 4.83 9.33
N LYS A 88 17.33 6.13 9.26
CA LYS A 88 16.00 6.65 8.89
C LYS A 88 15.58 6.21 7.48
N ILE A 89 16.50 6.28 6.51
CA ILE A 89 16.23 5.85 5.12
C ILE A 89 15.88 4.36 5.10
N LEU A 90 16.66 3.51 5.78
CA LEU A 90 16.37 2.08 5.87
C LEU A 90 15.02 1.80 6.53
N GLY A 91 14.68 2.52 7.60
CA GLY A 91 13.36 2.41 8.25
C GLY A 91 12.20 2.75 7.30
N GLN A 92 12.35 3.80 6.49
CA GLN A 92 11.35 4.16 5.48
C GLN A 92 11.21 3.10 4.39
N VAL A 93 12.32 2.54 3.90
CA VAL A 93 12.30 1.45 2.91
C VAL A 93 11.58 0.23 3.49
N SER A 94 11.91 -0.16 4.72
CA SER A 94 11.23 -1.28 5.42
C SER A 94 9.73 -1.04 5.55
N MET A 95 9.31 0.16 5.96
CA MET A 95 7.89 0.50 6.08
C MET A 95 7.14 0.39 4.75
N VAL A 96 7.75 0.84 3.64
CA VAL A 96 7.15 0.71 2.31
C VAL A 96 7.04 -0.75 1.91
N MET A 97 8.07 -1.55 2.17
CA MET A 97 8.04 -3.00 1.92
C MET A 97 6.93 -3.67 2.72
N ASP A 98 6.80 -3.35 4.00
CA ASP A 98 5.75 -3.86 4.88
C ASP A 98 4.35 -3.47 4.38
N GLN A 99 4.15 -2.22 3.94
CA GLN A 99 2.88 -1.77 3.37
C GLN A 99 2.52 -2.53 2.08
N MET A 100 3.49 -2.76 1.20
CA MET A 100 3.29 -3.56 -0.02
C MET A 100 2.93 -5.01 0.30
N GLU A 101 3.48 -5.56 1.39
CA GLU A 101 3.19 -6.92 1.82
C GLU A 101 1.85 -7.01 2.56
N GLN A 102 1.46 -6.01 3.37
CA GLN A 102 0.19 -5.98 4.11
C GLN A 102 -1.03 -6.20 3.20
N GLN A 103 -1.04 -5.60 2.00
CA GLN A 103 -2.14 -5.79 1.03
C GLN A 103 -2.30 -7.25 0.57
N LYS A 104 -1.24 -8.07 0.67
CA LYS A 104 -1.23 -9.48 0.25
C LYS A 104 -1.23 -10.44 1.44
N LYS A 105 -0.88 -9.95 2.63
CA LYS A 105 -0.63 -10.77 3.82
C LYS A 105 -1.86 -11.54 4.28
N ALA A 106 -3.02 -10.86 4.38
CA ALA A 106 -4.26 -11.51 4.83
C ALA A 106 -4.69 -12.65 3.88
N TYR A 107 -4.70 -12.39 2.57
CA TYR A 107 -4.98 -13.42 1.57
C TYR A 107 -4.00 -14.60 1.64
N LYS A 108 -2.70 -14.31 1.79
CA LYS A 108 -1.67 -15.35 1.88
C LYS A 108 -1.83 -16.21 3.13
N GLN A 109 -2.08 -15.59 4.28
CA GLN A 109 -2.30 -16.29 5.55
C GLN A 109 -3.53 -17.19 5.50
N GLU A 110 -4.67 -16.68 5.04
CA GLU A 110 -5.88 -17.51 4.92
C GLU A 110 -5.71 -18.63 3.88
N LYS A 111 -4.98 -18.38 2.80
CA LYS A 111 -4.67 -19.42 1.80
C LYS A 111 -3.79 -20.52 2.40
N GLU A 112 -2.82 -20.18 3.24
CA GLU A 112 -1.96 -21.15 3.94
C GLU A 112 -2.75 -22.00 4.95
N VAL A 113 -3.71 -21.41 5.67
CA VAL A 113 -4.66 -22.15 6.52
C VAL A 113 -5.47 -23.13 5.69
N LEU A 114 -6.02 -22.67 4.55
CA LEU A 114 -6.82 -23.50 3.67
C LEU A 114 -6.01 -24.69 3.09
N ASN A 115 -4.77 -24.43 2.66
CA ASN A 115 -3.86 -25.49 2.20
C ASN A 115 -3.55 -26.49 3.33
N SER A 116 -3.29 -25.99 4.54
CA SER A 116 -3.03 -26.84 5.70
C SER A 116 -4.22 -27.75 6.01
N PHE A 117 -5.44 -27.20 5.91
CA PHE A 117 -6.67 -27.98 6.07
C PHE A 117 -6.79 -29.10 5.02
N PHE A 118 -6.52 -28.81 3.74
CA PHE A 118 -6.53 -29.82 2.68
C PHE A 118 -5.49 -30.92 2.88
N ASN A 119 -4.32 -30.58 3.43
CA ASN A 119 -3.28 -31.56 3.73
C ASN A 119 -3.68 -32.54 4.84
N ILE A 120 -4.47 -32.07 5.82
CA ILE A 120 -4.98 -32.89 6.92
C ILE A 120 -6.16 -33.76 6.43
N HIS A 121 -7.02 -33.20 5.57
CA HIS A 121 -8.23 -33.86 5.05
C HIS A 121 -8.08 -34.25 3.58
N LYS A 122 -7.29 -35.30 3.32
CA LYS A 122 -6.97 -35.76 1.95
C LYS A 122 -8.16 -36.37 1.18
N ASP A 123 -9.23 -36.68 1.88
CA ASP A 123 -10.49 -37.22 1.35
C ASP A 123 -11.40 -36.16 0.71
N LEU A 124 -11.10 -34.86 0.91
CA LEU A 124 -11.80 -33.77 0.25
C LEU A 124 -11.63 -33.84 -1.28
N SER A 125 -12.75 -33.78 -2.00
CA SER A 125 -12.71 -33.86 -3.46
C SER A 125 -11.94 -32.68 -4.08
N PRO A 126 -11.19 -32.90 -5.19
CA PRO A 126 -10.48 -31.83 -5.89
C PRO A 126 -11.38 -30.66 -6.31
N GLU A 127 -12.65 -30.96 -6.63
CA GLU A 127 -13.65 -29.97 -7.00
C GLU A 127 -13.96 -29.03 -5.84
N LEU A 128 -14.16 -29.56 -4.62
CA LEU A 128 -14.43 -28.75 -3.44
C LEU A 128 -13.21 -27.90 -3.05
N GLN A 129 -12.01 -28.47 -3.10
CA GLN A 129 -10.77 -27.72 -2.86
C GLN A 129 -10.61 -26.55 -3.83
N SER A 130 -10.89 -26.79 -5.12
CA SER A 130 -10.87 -25.76 -6.18
C SER A 130 -11.93 -24.68 -5.94
N GLN A 131 -13.15 -25.06 -5.56
CA GLN A 131 -14.22 -24.10 -5.22
C GLN A 131 -13.85 -23.22 -4.03
N LEU A 132 -13.29 -23.80 -2.96
CA LEU A 132 -12.84 -23.06 -1.78
C LEU A 132 -11.68 -22.10 -2.10
N HIS A 133 -10.70 -22.53 -2.89
CA HIS A 133 -9.65 -21.65 -3.40
C HIS A 133 -10.20 -20.52 -4.26
N GLY A 134 -11.12 -20.85 -5.16
CA GLY A 134 -11.82 -19.88 -5.99
C GLY A 134 -12.53 -18.84 -5.15
N TYR A 135 -13.26 -19.28 -4.11
CA TYR A 135 -14.01 -18.40 -3.22
C TYR A 135 -13.07 -17.46 -2.46
N LEU A 136 -12.00 -18.00 -1.88
CA LEU A 136 -11.00 -17.19 -1.18
C LEU A 136 -10.36 -16.16 -2.12
N LYS A 137 -9.96 -16.58 -3.32
CA LYS A 137 -9.38 -15.69 -4.34
C LYS A 137 -10.37 -14.60 -4.75
N TYR A 138 -11.63 -14.94 -4.98
CA TYR A 138 -12.67 -13.98 -5.34
C TYR A 138 -12.96 -12.99 -4.21
N SER A 139 -12.99 -13.48 -2.96
CA SER A 139 -13.18 -12.67 -1.77
C SER A 139 -12.11 -11.59 -1.67
N TYR A 140 -10.85 -11.92 -1.97
CA TYR A 140 -9.71 -11.00 -1.86
C TYR A 140 -9.37 -10.19 -3.12
N GLN A 141 -9.49 -10.78 -4.30
CA GLN A 141 -9.00 -10.23 -5.57
C GLN A 141 -10.13 -9.95 -6.57
N GLY A 142 -11.29 -10.59 -6.42
CA GLY A 142 -12.34 -10.58 -7.44
C GLY A 142 -13.26 -9.36 -7.38
N HIS A 143 -13.64 -8.87 -6.19
CA HIS A 143 -14.65 -7.83 -6.06
C HIS A 143 -14.35 -6.83 -4.94
N GLN A 144 -13.51 -5.84 -5.26
CA GLN A 144 -13.27 -4.67 -4.39
C GLN A 144 -14.59 -4.01 -3.94
N LYS A 145 -15.59 -3.96 -4.83
CA LYS A 145 -16.96 -3.50 -4.51
C LYS A 145 -17.62 -4.30 -3.37
N LYS A 146 -17.52 -5.64 -3.39
CA LYS A 146 -18.06 -6.52 -2.33
C LYS A 146 -17.39 -6.21 -0.99
N GLN A 147 -16.06 -6.16 -0.96
CA GLN A 147 -15.32 -5.88 0.28
C GLN A 147 -15.68 -4.52 0.85
N ILE A 148 -15.67 -3.47 0.01
CA ILE A 148 -16.01 -2.11 0.42
C ILE A 148 -17.46 -2.08 0.92
N SER A 149 -18.40 -2.72 0.21
CA SER A 149 -19.79 -2.82 0.65
C SER A 149 -19.91 -3.45 2.03
N VAL A 150 -19.30 -4.63 2.24
CA VAL A 150 -19.39 -5.35 3.52
C VAL A 150 -18.76 -4.56 4.66
N GLN A 151 -17.59 -3.94 4.42
CA GLN A 151 -16.94 -3.07 5.39
C GLN A 151 -17.80 -1.83 5.71
N PHE A 152 -18.41 -1.23 4.70
CA PHE A 152 -19.29 -0.09 4.86
C PHE A 152 -20.58 -0.47 5.59
N ASP A 153 -21.15 -1.65 5.37
CA ASP A 153 -22.33 -2.15 6.10
C ASP A 153 -22.00 -2.32 7.59
N ASN A 154 -20.80 -2.84 7.91
CA ASN A 154 -20.33 -2.93 9.29
C ASN A 154 -20.11 -1.55 9.92
N LEU A 155 -19.53 -0.60 9.17
CA LEU A 155 -19.37 0.78 9.63
C LEU A 155 -20.73 1.46 9.83
N THR A 156 -21.70 1.22 8.96
CA THR A 156 -23.03 1.84 9.02
C THR A 156 -23.75 1.52 10.33
N ARG A 157 -23.55 0.31 10.87
CA ARG A 157 -24.11 -0.10 12.18
C ARG A 157 -23.59 0.72 13.36
N THR A 158 -22.50 1.46 13.20
CA THR A 158 -21.95 2.33 14.24
C THR A 158 -22.61 3.70 14.29
N TYR A 159 -23.37 4.07 13.25
CA TYR A 159 -24.08 5.35 13.18
C TYR A 159 -25.46 5.29 13.86
N PRO A 160 -26.03 6.42 14.30
CA PRO A 160 -27.41 6.51 14.76
C PRO A 160 -28.42 5.98 13.72
N GLU A 161 -29.53 5.40 14.19
CA GLU A 161 -30.55 4.76 13.34
C GLU A 161 -31.06 5.66 12.21
N ASP A 162 -31.30 6.95 12.49
CA ASP A 162 -31.75 7.92 11.49
C ASP A 162 -30.79 8.01 10.29
N LEU A 163 -29.48 8.01 10.54
CA LEU A 163 -28.47 8.04 9.48
C LEU A 163 -28.40 6.71 8.74
N GLN A 164 -28.55 5.58 9.44
CA GLN A 164 -28.63 4.26 8.79
C GLN A 164 -29.81 4.21 7.82
N GLU A 165 -30.97 4.73 8.22
CA GLU A 165 -32.13 4.79 7.33
C GLU A 165 -31.89 5.66 6.09
N MET A 166 -31.29 6.84 6.28
CA MET A 166 -30.97 7.74 5.17
C MET A 166 -30.00 7.09 4.17
N ILE A 167 -28.95 6.45 4.69
CA ILE A 167 -27.98 5.71 3.87
C ILE A 167 -28.67 4.60 3.08
N GLN A 168 -29.48 3.77 3.75
CA GLN A 168 -30.20 2.66 3.12
C GLN A 168 -31.16 3.16 2.02
N LYS A 169 -31.90 4.24 2.29
CA LYS A 169 -32.82 4.87 1.33
C LYS A 169 -32.07 5.36 0.10
N GLU A 170 -31.02 6.15 0.30
CA GLU A 170 -30.21 6.72 -0.79
C GLU A 170 -29.50 5.64 -1.61
N ARG A 171 -29.00 4.60 -0.95
CA ARG A 171 -28.26 3.52 -1.59
C ARG A 171 -29.09 2.71 -2.60
N TYR A 172 -30.37 2.46 -2.30
CA TYR A 172 -31.22 1.54 -3.08
C TYR A 172 -32.40 2.20 -3.83
N LYS A 173 -32.64 3.50 -3.64
CA LYS A 173 -33.79 4.21 -4.25
C LYS A 173 -33.83 4.12 -5.78
N GLU A 174 -32.68 4.11 -6.45
CA GLU A 174 -32.63 4.07 -7.92
C GLU A 174 -32.71 2.63 -8.43
N GLN A 175 -32.05 1.70 -7.75
CA GLN A 175 -31.94 0.29 -8.11
C GLN A 175 -33.33 -0.35 -8.07
N ILE A 176 -34.13 -0.07 -7.04
CA ILE A 176 -35.48 -0.63 -6.92
C ILE A 176 -36.39 -0.14 -8.05
N GLN A 177 -36.19 1.08 -8.55
CA GLN A 177 -36.97 1.65 -9.64
C GLN A 177 -36.67 1.00 -11.00
N LYS A 178 -35.48 0.41 -11.17
CA LYS A 178 -35.09 -0.31 -12.39
C LYS A 178 -35.88 -1.61 -12.57
N PHE A 179 -36.35 -2.22 -11.48
CA PHE A 179 -37.15 -3.44 -11.52
C PHE A 179 -38.62 -3.12 -11.80
N LYS A 180 -38.98 -3.06 -13.09
CA LYS A 180 -40.35 -2.75 -13.56
C LYS A 180 -41.44 -3.60 -12.89
N VAL A 181 -41.16 -4.87 -12.61
CA VAL A 181 -42.09 -5.79 -11.93
C VAL A 181 -42.46 -5.25 -10.53
N ILE A 182 -41.48 -4.83 -9.73
CA ILE A 182 -41.70 -4.27 -8.39
C ILE A 182 -42.43 -2.93 -8.50
N LYS A 183 -41.99 -2.05 -9.40
CA LYS A 183 -42.58 -0.72 -9.60
C LYS A 183 -44.05 -0.77 -10.02
N ASN A 184 -44.44 -1.75 -10.82
CA ASN A 184 -45.80 -1.87 -11.34
C ASN A 184 -46.75 -2.59 -10.39
N LEU A 185 -46.25 -3.49 -9.54
CA LEU A 185 -47.06 -4.28 -8.60
C LEU A 185 -47.29 -3.57 -7.27
N PHE A 186 -46.34 -2.76 -6.80
CA PHE A 186 -46.36 -2.22 -5.44
C PHE A 186 -46.54 -0.69 -5.40
N SER A 187 -47.24 -0.20 -4.38
CA SER A 187 -47.40 1.23 -4.14
C SER A 187 -46.11 1.86 -3.62
N GLN A 188 -45.98 3.19 -3.75
CA GLN A 188 -44.82 3.95 -3.25
C GLN A 188 -44.52 3.69 -1.76
N LYS A 189 -45.57 3.54 -0.94
CA LYS A 189 -45.43 3.25 0.50
C LYS A 189 -44.81 1.86 0.75
N VAL A 190 -45.16 0.86 -0.07
CA VAL A 190 -44.56 -0.47 0.00
C VAL A 190 -43.12 -0.43 -0.51
N MET A 191 -42.85 0.31 -1.59
CA MET A 191 -41.49 0.49 -2.11
C MET A 191 -40.54 1.09 -1.06
N GLN A 192 -40.98 2.12 -0.32
CA GLN A 192 -40.19 2.72 0.75
C GLN A 192 -39.85 1.71 1.86
N LYS A 193 -40.80 0.84 2.23
CA LYS A 193 -40.55 -0.25 3.19
C LYS A 193 -39.62 -1.33 2.62
N LEU A 194 -39.77 -1.65 1.33
CA LEU A 194 -38.91 -2.63 0.66
C LEU A 194 -37.44 -2.18 0.63
N VAL A 195 -37.19 -0.90 0.35
CA VAL A 195 -35.83 -0.32 0.36
C VAL A 195 -35.12 -0.57 1.70
N MET A 196 -35.85 -0.51 2.81
CA MET A 196 -35.29 -0.73 4.15
C MET A 196 -34.85 -2.18 4.42
N VAL A 197 -35.40 -3.16 3.69
CA VAL A 197 -35.10 -4.59 3.91
C VAL A 197 -34.19 -5.19 2.84
N ILE A 198 -33.89 -4.46 1.77
CA ILE A 198 -32.99 -4.92 0.70
C ILE A 198 -31.56 -5.09 1.24
N LYS A 199 -30.93 -6.19 0.86
CA LYS A 199 -29.52 -6.50 1.15
C LYS A 199 -28.83 -6.91 -0.14
N GLU A 200 -27.61 -6.43 -0.34
CA GLU A 200 -26.75 -6.90 -1.42
C GLU A 200 -26.10 -8.22 -1.03
N GLU A 201 -26.21 -9.21 -1.91
CA GLU A 201 -25.51 -10.49 -1.78
C GLU A 201 -24.68 -10.74 -3.03
N TYR A 202 -23.49 -11.32 -2.84
CA TYR A 202 -22.52 -11.54 -3.90
C TYR A 202 -22.17 -13.02 -4.00
N TYR A 203 -22.48 -13.60 -5.16
CA TYR A 203 -22.34 -15.02 -5.45
C TYR A 203 -21.19 -15.28 -6.42
N MET A 204 -20.51 -16.41 -6.21
CA MET A 204 -19.46 -16.90 -7.10
C MET A 204 -20.04 -17.45 -8.41
N PRO A 205 -19.25 -17.45 -9.51
CA PRO A 205 -19.56 -18.28 -10.67
C PRO A 205 -19.80 -19.74 -10.26
N ASN A 206 -20.82 -20.37 -10.83
CA ASN A 206 -21.23 -21.77 -10.57
C ASN A 206 -21.71 -22.07 -9.14
N GLN A 207 -21.94 -21.05 -8.30
CA GLN A 207 -22.58 -21.24 -7.00
C GLN A 207 -24.09 -21.48 -7.18
N ILE A 208 -24.62 -22.50 -6.52
CA ILE A 208 -26.06 -22.74 -6.46
C ILE A 208 -26.68 -21.71 -5.51
N ILE A 209 -27.59 -20.88 -6.04
CA ILE A 209 -28.29 -19.82 -5.27
C ILE A 209 -29.62 -20.32 -4.73
N PHE A 210 -30.27 -21.23 -5.46
CA PHE A 210 -31.57 -21.79 -5.11
C PHE A 210 -31.65 -23.23 -5.59
N GLN A 211 -32.13 -24.13 -4.72
CA GLN A 211 -32.35 -25.52 -5.05
C GLN A 211 -33.82 -25.89 -4.91
N ARG A 212 -34.41 -26.41 -5.99
CA ARG A 212 -35.81 -26.82 -6.00
C ARG A 212 -36.03 -27.96 -4.99
N ASN A 213 -37.11 -27.87 -4.23
CA ASN A 213 -37.54 -28.86 -3.22
C ASN A 213 -36.71 -28.90 -1.92
N VAL A 214 -35.84 -27.92 -1.68
CA VAL A 214 -35.29 -27.68 -0.34
C VAL A 214 -36.19 -26.66 0.36
N ASN A 215 -36.57 -26.93 1.61
CA ASN A 215 -37.42 -26.06 2.41
C ASN A 215 -36.60 -24.86 2.92
N GLU A 216 -36.32 -23.91 2.04
CA GLU A 216 -35.59 -22.68 2.35
C GLU A 216 -36.55 -21.51 2.63
N GLU A 217 -36.08 -20.51 3.38
CA GLU A 217 -36.82 -19.26 3.55
C GLU A 217 -37.14 -18.62 2.18
N SER A 218 -38.38 -18.18 2.01
CA SER A 218 -38.82 -17.53 0.78
C SER A 218 -38.14 -16.16 0.60
N LYS A 219 -37.08 -16.12 -0.21
CA LYS A 219 -36.37 -14.90 -0.60
C LYS A 219 -36.68 -14.52 -2.04
N LEU A 220 -36.79 -13.20 -2.29
CA LEU A 220 -36.88 -12.65 -3.63
C LEU A 220 -35.51 -12.11 -4.04
N TYR A 221 -34.91 -12.71 -5.08
CA TYR A 221 -33.63 -12.27 -5.62
C TYR A 221 -33.83 -11.33 -6.81
N LEU A 222 -33.23 -10.14 -6.74
CA LEU A 222 -33.21 -9.15 -7.80
C LEU A 222 -31.78 -9.08 -8.38
N LEU A 223 -31.61 -9.53 -9.63
CA LEU A 223 -30.30 -9.55 -10.27
C LEU A 223 -29.90 -8.14 -10.70
N VAL A 224 -28.85 -7.60 -10.07
CA VAL A 224 -28.30 -6.26 -10.38
C VAL A 224 -27.21 -6.35 -11.45
N GLU A 225 -26.22 -7.23 -11.28
CA GLU A 225 -25.12 -7.46 -12.22
C GLU A 225 -24.82 -8.97 -12.33
N GLY A 226 -24.43 -9.44 -13.52
CA GLY A 226 -24.06 -10.84 -13.77
C GLY A 226 -25.02 -11.60 -14.70
N LYS A 227 -24.84 -12.92 -14.77
CA LYS A 227 -25.71 -13.85 -15.52
C LYS A 227 -26.13 -14.99 -14.62
N ARG A 228 -27.39 -15.41 -14.74
CA ARG A 228 -27.93 -16.60 -14.06
C ARG A 228 -28.14 -17.71 -15.08
N ASN A 229 -27.80 -18.94 -14.72
CA ASN A 229 -28.17 -20.14 -15.46
C ASN A 229 -29.23 -20.89 -14.65
N TRP A 230 -30.35 -21.18 -15.29
CA TRP A 230 -31.30 -22.16 -14.78
C TRP A 230 -30.74 -23.52 -15.20
N GLY A 231 -30.27 -24.32 -14.24
CA GLY A 231 -29.95 -25.71 -14.54
C GLY A 231 -31.18 -26.40 -15.10
N ASN A 232 -31.03 -27.11 -16.21
CA ASN A 232 -32.09 -27.98 -16.76
C ASN A 232 -32.39 -29.12 -15.79
#